data_AF-H3APZ4-F1
#
_entry.id   AF-H3APZ4-F1
#
_cell.length_a   1.000
_cell.length_b   1.000
_cell.length_c   1.000
_cell.angle_alpha   90.00
_cell.angle_beta   90.00
_cell.angle_gamma   90.00
#
_symmetry.space_group_name_H-M   'P 1'
#
loop_
_entity.id
_entity.type
_entity.pdbx_description
1 polymer ?
#
loop_
_entity_poly.entity_id
_entity_poly.type
_entity_poly.pdbx_seq_one_letter_code
_entity_poly.pdbx_strand_id
1 'polypeptide(L)'
;YGVRMDQLPPPSALNLQGNLAESWQRFKQEFEIFLIASGIAEKAEKMQAMTFLHVAGPAALDVYNMFEWEGEEDKEDLSQIMDKFKRYCNPRKNVTYKRHLFNTQNQSQSESIDAYVTDLKLQTKSCEFGELCDSLICDRTVYIIQNDQVRHRLLREADLALARAIDICRTTEVSKTQLKSLSEPAPEERLAYTA
;
A
#
# COMPACT_ATOMS: atom_id res chain seq x y z
N TYR A 1 -12.82 -31.68 20.57
CA TYR A 1 -13.16 -30.32 21.02
C TYR A 1 -13.53 -29.49 19.81
N GLY A 2 -14.81 -29.49 19.43
CA GLY A 2 -15.32 -28.67 18.35
C GLY A 2 -15.58 -27.26 18.88
N VAL A 3 -14.79 -26.29 18.44
CA VAL A 3 -15.11 -24.88 18.66
C VAL A 3 -16.43 -24.63 17.93
N ARG A 4 -17.46 -24.20 18.67
CA ARG A 4 -18.65 -23.62 18.04
C ARG A 4 -18.20 -22.35 17.33
N MET A 5 -18.14 -22.44 16.00
CA MET A 5 -17.83 -21.40 15.01
C MET A 5 -18.92 -20.32 14.93
N ASP A 6 -19.49 -19.93 16.06
CA ASP A 6 -20.56 -18.94 16.07
C ASP A 6 -19.92 -17.54 16.05
N GLN A 7 -19.89 -16.97 14.83
CA GLN A 7 -19.74 -15.56 14.47
C GLN A 7 -18.31 -15.03 14.24
N LEU A 8 -17.60 -15.59 13.26
CA LEU A 8 -16.64 -14.77 12.52
C LEU A 8 -17.46 -13.71 11.75
N PRO A 9 -17.29 -12.40 12.01
CA PRO A 9 -18.04 -11.38 11.28
C PRO A 9 -17.63 -11.42 9.80
N PRO A 10 -18.57 -11.23 8.87
CA PRO A 10 -18.22 -11.09 7.46
C PRO A 10 -17.32 -9.86 7.27
N PRO A 11 -16.46 -9.86 6.25
CA PRO A 11 -15.66 -8.70 5.93
C PRO A 11 -16.53 -7.52 5.50
N SER A 12 -15.92 -6.34 5.41
CA SER A 12 -16.64 -5.17 4.92
C SER A 12 -17.05 -5.38 3.45
N ALA A 13 -18.20 -4.84 3.06
CA ALA A 13 -18.69 -4.91 1.69
C ALA A 13 -17.66 -4.33 0.69
N LEU A 14 -17.70 -4.82 -0.55
CA LEU A 14 -16.77 -4.38 -1.60
C LEU A 14 -16.98 -2.89 -1.88
N ASN A 15 -15.94 -2.09 -1.64
CA ASN A 15 -15.98 -0.66 -1.93
C ASN A 15 -15.74 -0.39 -3.43
N LEU A 16 -16.82 -0.02 -4.12
CA LEU A 16 -16.80 0.34 -5.55
C LEU A 16 -16.61 1.85 -5.80
N GLN A 17 -16.00 2.56 -4.85
CA GLN A 17 -15.63 3.97 -5.00
C GLN A 17 -14.11 4.16 -4.88
N GLY A 18 -13.59 5.19 -5.56
CA GLY A 18 -12.16 5.54 -5.51
C GLY A 18 -11.27 4.51 -6.25
N ASN A 19 -10.25 3.99 -5.56
CA ASN A 19 -9.29 3.05 -6.16
C ASN A 19 -9.86 1.63 -6.21
N LEU A 20 -10.68 1.34 -7.23
CA LEU A 20 -11.35 0.05 -7.42
C LEU A 20 -10.40 -1.15 -7.36
N ALA A 21 -9.20 -1.02 -7.93
CA ALA A 21 -8.24 -2.12 -7.98
C ALA A 21 -7.72 -2.51 -6.59
N GLU A 22 -7.42 -1.52 -5.74
CA GLU A 22 -6.96 -1.74 -4.38
C GLU A 22 -8.11 -2.22 -3.48
N SER A 23 -9.29 -1.60 -3.59
CA SER A 23 -10.50 -2.04 -2.91
C SER A 23 -10.82 -3.50 -3.22
N TRP A 24 -10.70 -3.92 -4.48
CA TRP A 24 -10.88 -5.30 -4.90
C TRP A 24 -9.82 -6.24 -4.31
N GLN A 25 -8.54 -5.89 -4.35
CA GLN A 25 -7.48 -6.74 -3.78
C GLN A 25 -7.69 -6.96 -2.28
N ARG A 26 -8.00 -5.89 -1.55
CA ARG A 26 -8.27 -5.97 -0.12
C ARG A 26 -9.50 -6.82 0.18
N PHE A 27 -10.62 -6.53 -0.49
CA PHE A 27 -11.86 -7.29 -0.31
C PHE A 27 -11.67 -8.78 -0.64
N LYS A 28 -11.01 -9.10 -1.77
CA LYS A 28 -10.69 -10.47 -2.16
C LYS A 28 -9.93 -11.21 -1.07
N GLN A 29 -8.88 -10.58 -0.52
CA GLN A 29 -8.08 -11.16 0.55
C GLN A 29 -8.91 -11.38 1.83
N GLU A 30 -9.69 -10.39 2.25
CA GLU A 30 -10.55 -10.48 3.44
C GLU A 30 -11.63 -11.57 3.27
N PHE A 31 -12.21 -11.68 2.08
CA PHE A 31 -13.19 -12.72 1.75
C PHE A 31 -12.59 -14.12 1.72
N GLU A 32 -11.41 -14.32 1.13
CA GLU A 32 -10.74 -15.62 1.10
C GLU A 32 -10.41 -16.12 2.52
N ILE A 33 -9.97 -15.22 3.41
CA ILE A 33 -9.76 -15.52 4.83
C ILE A 33 -11.09 -15.93 5.47
N PHE A 34 -12.16 -15.16 5.26
CA PHE A 34 -13.48 -15.46 5.78
C PHE A 34 -14.01 -16.81 5.27
N LEU A 35 -13.85 -17.11 3.98
CA LEU A 35 -14.32 -18.34 3.34
C LEU A 35 -13.72 -19.59 3.99
N ILE A 36 -12.41 -19.58 4.26
CA ILE A 36 -11.69 -20.67 4.92
C ILE A 36 -12.07 -20.73 6.41
N ALA A 37 -11.97 -19.60 7.12
CA ALA A 37 -12.13 -19.56 8.57
C ALA A 37 -13.56 -19.85 9.02
N SER A 38 -14.58 -19.57 8.19
CA SER A 38 -15.98 -19.90 8.46
C SER A 38 -16.39 -21.33 8.05
N GLY A 39 -15.51 -22.08 7.39
CA GLY A 39 -15.81 -23.40 6.82
C GLY A 39 -16.73 -23.37 5.58
N ILE A 40 -16.99 -22.18 5.01
CA ILE A 40 -17.78 -22.05 3.79
C ILE A 40 -17.02 -22.62 2.59
N ALA A 41 -15.69 -22.64 2.62
CA ALA A 41 -14.83 -23.29 1.63
C ALA A 41 -15.13 -24.78 1.42
N GLU A 42 -15.75 -25.46 2.39
CA GLU A 42 -16.13 -26.89 2.30
C GLU A 42 -17.56 -27.09 1.78
N LYS A 43 -18.31 -26.01 1.53
CA LYS A 43 -19.69 -26.07 1.04
C LYS A 43 -19.72 -26.18 -0.49
N ALA A 44 -20.90 -26.54 -1.02
CA ALA A 44 -21.13 -26.55 -2.46
C ALA A 44 -20.79 -25.20 -3.11
N GLU A 45 -20.23 -25.22 -4.31
CA GLU A 45 -19.73 -24.04 -5.02
C GLU A 45 -20.77 -22.91 -5.12
N LYS A 46 -22.02 -23.27 -5.46
CA LYS A 46 -23.16 -22.35 -5.44
C LYS A 46 -23.32 -21.60 -4.11
N MET A 47 -23.15 -22.28 -2.98
CA MET A 47 -23.23 -21.65 -1.66
C MET A 47 -22.09 -20.66 -1.44
N GLN A 48 -20.88 -20.99 -1.90
CA GLN A 48 -19.73 -20.09 -1.83
C GLN A 48 -19.96 -18.84 -2.70
N ALA A 49 -20.43 -19.02 -3.93
CA ALA A 49 -20.79 -17.94 -4.85
C ALA A 49 -21.87 -17.01 -4.28
N MET A 50 -22.96 -17.57 -3.76
CA MET A 50 -24.03 -16.76 -3.15
C MET A 50 -23.57 -16.05 -1.87
N THR A 51 -22.72 -16.70 -1.07
CA THR A 51 -22.09 -16.04 0.09
C THR A 51 -21.22 -14.87 -0.35
N PHE A 52 -20.42 -15.03 -1.40
CA PHE A 52 -19.62 -13.95 -1.95
C PHE A 52 -20.48 -12.75 -2.34
N LEU A 53 -21.56 -12.95 -3.10
CA LEU A 53 -22.44 -11.86 -3.53
C LEU A 53 -23.14 -11.18 -2.34
N HIS A 54 -23.56 -11.98 -1.34
CA HIS A 54 -24.15 -11.45 -0.12
C HIS A 54 -23.17 -10.55 0.65
N VAL A 55 -21.92 -11.01 0.83
CA VAL A 55 -20.87 -10.30 1.55
C VAL A 55 -20.36 -9.08 0.77
N ALA A 56 -20.25 -9.18 -0.55
CA ALA A 56 -19.83 -8.08 -1.43
C ALA A 56 -20.82 -6.91 -1.40
N GLY A 57 -22.09 -7.19 -1.10
CA GLY A 57 -23.11 -6.20 -0.79
C GLY A 57 -23.89 -5.69 -2.01
N PRO A 58 -24.91 -4.84 -1.80
CA PRO A 58 -25.88 -4.45 -2.83
C PRO A 58 -25.26 -3.81 -4.08
N ALA A 59 -24.29 -2.90 -3.90
CA ALA A 59 -23.63 -2.24 -5.03
C ALA A 59 -22.83 -3.24 -5.90
N ALA A 60 -22.24 -4.27 -5.28
CA ALA A 60 -21.59 -5.34 -6.02
C ALA A 60 -22.61 -6.21 -6.75
N LEU A 61 -23.77 -6.48 -6.14
CA LEU A 61 -24.86 -7.21 -6.80
C LEU A 61 -25.38 -6.47 -8.04
N ASP A 62 -25.48 -5.14 -8.00
CA ASP A 62 -25.84 -4.33 -9.16
C ASP A 62 -24.82 -4.50 -10.29
N VAL A 63 -23.51 -4.48 -9.97
CA VAL A 63 -22.44 -4.74 -10.95
C VAL A 63 -22.50 -6.17 -11.50
N TYR A 64 -22.73 -7.16 -10.65
CA TYR A 64 -22.88 -8.56 -11.04
C TYR A 64 -24.02 -8.73 -12.06
N ASN A 65 -25.13 -8.02 -11.88
CA ASN A 65 -26.26 -8.04 -12.81
C ASN A 65 -25.94 -7.44 -14.19
N MET A 66 -24.84 -6.68 -14.32
CA MET A 66 -24.35 -6.15 -15.59
C MET A 66 -23.40 -7.11 -16.32
N PHE A 67 -22.96 -8.21 -15.68
CA PHE A 67 -22.05 -9.14 -16.30
C PHE A 67 -22.74 -10.00 -17.35
N GLU A 68 -22.08 -10.17 -18.48
CA GLU A 68 -22.44 -11.15 -19.50
C GLU A 68 -21.85 -12.51 -19.12
N TRP A 69 -22.65 -13.57 -19.27
CA TRP A 69 -22.30 -14.94 -18.88
C TRP A 69 -22.40 -15.87 -20.09
N GLU A 70 -21.52 -16.86 -20.18
CA GLU A 70 -21.51 -17.83 -21.28
C GLU A 70 -22.51 -18.96 -21.02
N GLY A 71 -22.69 -19.36 -19.75
CA GLY A 71 -23.75 -20.26 -19.30
C GLY A 71 -24.38 -19.86 -17.97
N GLU A 72 -25.49 -20.51 -17.60
CA GLU A 72 -26.09 -20.32 -16.26
C GLU A 72 -25.24 -20.92 -15.15
N GLU A 73 -24.45 -21.96 -15.43
CA GLU A 73 -23.53 -22.57 -14.46
C GLU A 73 -22.43 -21.59 -14.04
N ASP A 74 -21.95 -20.73 -14.95
CA ASP A 74 -20.94 -19.70 -14.64
C ASP A 74 -21.45 -18.67 -13.62
N LYS A 75 -22.77 -18.44 -13.54
CA LYS A 75 -23.39 -17.54 -12.57
C LYS A 75 -23.36 -18.09 -11.14
N GLU A 76 -23.07 -19.38 -11.00
CA GLU A 76 -23.02 -20.08 -9.72
C GLU A 76 -21.60 -20.55 -9.37
N ASP A 77 -20.62 -20.31 -10.25
CA ASP A 77 -19.19 -20.59 -10.07
C ASP A 77 -18.49 -19.39 -9.42
N LEU A 78 -17.92 -19.61 -8.23
CA LEU A 78 -17.26 -18.55 -7.47
C LEU A 78 -16.04 -17.98 -8.21
N SER A 79 -15.27 -18.84 -8.88
CA SER A 79 -14.07 -18.44 -9.60
C SER A 79 -14.40 -17.53 -10.77
N GLN A 80 -15.43 -17.87 -11.55
CA GLN A 80 -15.91 -17.07 -12.68
C GLN A 80 -16.43 -15.71 -12.23
N ILE A 81 -17.22 -15.68 -11.13
CA ILE A 81 -17.69 -14.45 -10.52
C ILE A 81 -16.52 -13.57 -10.08
N MET A 82 -15.56 -14.13 -9.34
CA MET A 82 -14.40 -13.39 -8.87
C MET A 82 -13.54 -12.85 -10.03
N ASP A 83 -13.42 -13.57 -11.14
CA ASP A 83 -12.67 -13.07 -12.30
C ASP A 83 -13.39 -11.91 -13.00
N LYS A 84 -14.72 -11.96 -13.14
CA LYS A 84 -15.51 -10.84 -13.68
C LYS A 84 -15.38 -9.60 -12.79
N PHE A 85 -15.47 -9.75 -11.46
CA PHE A 85 -15.24 -8.64 -10.52
C PHE A 85 -13.80 -8.12 -10.60
N LYS A 86 -12.80 -9.00 -10.74
CA LYS A 86 -11.40 -8.60 -10.94
C LYS A 86 -11.26 -7.76 -12.20
N ARG A 87 -11.87 -8.14 -13.32
CA ARG A 87 -11.84 -7.36 -14.57
C ARG A 87 -12.57 -6.03 -14.43
N TYR A 88 -13.75 -6.03 -13.80
CA TYR A 88 -14.54 -4.83 -13.57
C TYR A 88 -13.83 -3.81 -12.66
N CYS A 89 -13.27 -4.28 -11.54
CA CYS A 89 -12.57 -3.44 -10.57
C CYS A 89 -11.14 -3.09 -11.00
N ASN A 90 -10.65 -3.69 -12.08
CA ASN A 90 -9.37 -3.38 -12.69
C ASN A 90 -9.51 -2.87 -14.14
N PRO A 91 -10.38 -1.86 -14.42
CA PRO A 91 -10.50 -1.35 -15.77
C PRO A 91 -9.30 -0.44 -16.03
N ARG A 92 -8.28 -1.00 -16.69
CA ARG A 92 -7.02 -0.36 -17.08
C ARG A 92 -6.37 0.43 -15.93
N LYS A 93 -5.53 -0.24 -15.12
CA LYS A 93 -4.49 0.47 -14.34
C LYS A 93 -3.83 1.48 -15.27
N ASN A 94 -4.05 2.77 -15.03
CA ASN A 94 -3.29 3.80 -15.71
C ASN A 94 -1.90 3.81 -15.05
N VAL A 95 -1.10 2.80 -15.38
CA VAL A 95 0.25 2.60 -14.86
C VAL A 95 1.07 3.85 -15.12
N THR A 96 0.89 4.50 -16.27
CA THR A 96 1.50 5.79 -16.59
C THR A 96 1.17 6.86 -15.56
N TYR A 97 -0.09 7.02 -15.17
CA TYR A 97 -0.50 7.95 -14.13
C TYR A 97 0.08 7.59 -12.75
N LYS A 98 0.10 6.31 -12.37
CA LYS A 98 0.71 5.88 -11.11
C LYS A 98 2.22 6.13 -11.07
N ARG A 99 2.93 5.83 -12.16
CA ARG A 99 4.35 6.16 -12.34
C ARG A 99 4.59 7.66 -12.32
N HIS A 100 3.69 8.46 -12.89
CA HIS A 100 3.77 9.91 -12.82
C HIS A 100 3.64 10.41 -11.36
N LEU A 101 2.70 9.89 -10.58
CA LEU A 101 2.60 10.23 -9.14
C LEU A 101 3.89 9.86 -8.38
N PHE A 102 4.41 8.66 -8.60
CA PHE A 102 5.67 8.22 -7.99
C PHE A 102 6.84 9.15 -8.33
N ASN A 103 6.97 9.53 -9.61
CA ASN A 103 8.07 10.39 -10.08
C ASN A 103 7.92 11.85 -9.65
N THR A 104 6.71 12.30 -9.34
CA THR A 104 6.43 13.68 -8.89
C THR A 104 6.30 13.81 -7.38
N GLN A 105 6.30 12.71 -6.62
CA GLN A 105 6.29 12.73 -5.16
C GLN A 105 7.61 13.28 -4.62
N ASN A 106 7.49 14.37 -3.84
CA ASN A 106 8.60 15.01 -3.13
C ASN A 106 8.44 14.83 -1.62
N GLN A 107 9.55 14.83 -0.90
CA GLN A 107 9.56 14.83 0.56
C GLN A 107 9.05 16.18 1.09
N SER A 108 8.15 16.16 2.07
CA SER A 108 7.68 17.38 2.74
C SER A 108 8.76 17.96 3.65
N GLN A 109 8.73 19.27 3.93
CA GLN A 109 9.79 19.95 4.70
C GLN A 109 10.06 19.36 6.10
N SER A 110 9.04 18.74 6.71
CA SER A 110 9.10 18.13 8.05
C SER A 110 8.99 16.60 8.04
N GLU A 111 8.93 15.98 6.87
CA GLU A 111 8.80 14.53 6.75
C GLU A 111 10.17 13.86 6.93
N SER A 112 10.25 12.79 7.73
CA SER A 112 11.49 12.03 7.87
C SER A 112 11.75 11.17 6.63
N ILE A 113 13.00 10.78 6.42
CA ILE A 113 13.32 9.87 5.31
C ILE A 113 12.56 8.54 5.39
N ASP A 114 12.32 8.03 6.61
CA ASP A 114 11.62 6.78 6.83
C ASP A 114 10.14 6.85 6.41
N ALA A 115 9.47 7.96 6.72
CA ALA A 115 8.09 8.19 6.29
C ALA A 115 8.01 8.29 4.76
N TYR A 116 8.88 9.11 4.16
CA TYR A 116 8.93 9.32 2.71
C TYR A 116 9.15 8.00 1.94
N VAL A 117 10.13 7.20 2.37
CA VAL A 117 10.43 5.91 1.74
C VAL A 117 9.29 4.92 1.91
N THR A 118 8.59 4.95 3.06
CA THR A 118 7.41 4.10 3.29
C THR A 118 6.29 4.43 2.29
N ASP A 119 6.03 5.71 2.06
CA ASP A 119 5.03 6.14 1.09
C ASP A 119 5.41 5.76 -0.34
N LEU A 120 6.67 5.94 -0.73
CA LEU A 120 7.15 5.48 -2.04
C LEU A 120 6.98 3.97 -2.21
N LYS A 121 7.34 3.17 -1.19
CA LYS A 121 7.11 1.72 -1.20
C LYS A 121 5.65 1.37 -1.43
N LEU A 122 4.71 2.10 -0.82
CA LEU A 122 3.30 1.90 -1.05
C LEU A 122 2.89 2.21 -2.50
N GLN A 123 3.39 3.32 -3.07
CA GLN A 123 3.06 3.72 -4.43
C GLN A 123 3.59 2.73 -5.49
N THR A 124 4.80 2.19 -5.32
CA THR A 124 5.40 1.25 -6.27
C THR A 124 4.54 0.00 -6.52
N LYS A 125 3.73 -0.43 -5.54
CA LYS A 125 2.79 -1.57 -5.67
C LYS A 125 1.81 -1.43 -6.84
N SER A 126 1.52 -0.19 -7.26
CA SER A 126 0.61 0.11 -8.37
C SER A 126 1.31 0.55 -9.66
N CYS A 127 2.65 0.61 -9.66
CA CYS A 127 3.47 1.14 -10.76
C CYS A 127 4.04 0.06 -11.70
N GLU A 128 3.89 -1.22 -11.36
CA GLU A 128 4.40 -2.35 -12.15
C GLU A 128 5.90 -2.22 -12.46
N PHE A 129 6.69 -1.87 -11.45
CA PHE A 129 8.16 -1.78 -11.58
C PHE A 129 8.86 -3.14 -11.41
N GLY A 130 8.17 -4.14 -10.84
CA GLY A 130 8.73 -5.48 -10.64
C GLY A 130 9.96 -5.44 -9.73
N GLU A 131 11.05 -6.05 -10.18
CA GLU A 131 12.31 -6.14 -9.43
C GLU A 131 13.02 -4.79 -9.25
N LEU A 132 12.62 -3.75 -10.01
CA LEU A 132 13.21 -2.41 -9.96
C LEU A 132 12.64 -1.52 -8.85
N CYS A 133 11.69 -2.00 -8.05
CA CYS A 133 11.06 -1.19 -7.00
C CYS A 133 12.10 -0.54 -6.08
N ASP A 134 13.04 -1.33 -5.54
CA ASP A 134 14.01 -0.83 -4.57
C ASP A 134 15.04 0.11 -5.20
N SER A 135 15.49 -0.17 -6.44
CA SER A 135 16.43 0.70 -7.15
C SER A 135 15.80 2.04 -7.50
N LEU A 136 14.55 2.06 -7.94
CA LEU A 136 13.85 3.30 -8.27
C LEU A 136 13.54 4.15 -7.03
N ILE A 137 13.21 3.52 -5.90
CA ILE A 137 13.06 4.24 -4.63
C ILE A 137 14.41 4.81 -4.18
N CYS A 138 15.51 4.08 -4.39
CA CYS A 138 16.85 4.57 -4.11
C CYS A 138 17.19 5.80 -4.98
N ASP A 139 16.94 5.74 -6.29
CA ASP A 139 17.14 6.87 -7.22
C ASP A 139 16.32 8.10 -6.81
N ARG A 140 15.03 7.90 -6.46
CA ARG A 140 14.18 8.98 -5.94
C ARG A 140 14.72 9.55 -4.64
N THR A 141 15.19 8.71 -3.73
CA THR A 141 15.81 9.14 -2.48
C THR A 141 17.02 10.03 -2.74
N VAL A 142 17.95 9.62 -3.61
CA VAL A 142 19.12 10.45 -3.97
C VAL A 142 18.69 11.78 -4.60
N TYR A 143 17.67 11.75 -5.46
CA TYR A 143 17.15 12.94 -6.15
C TYR A 143 16.57 13.98 -5.18
N ILE A 144 15.74 13.57 -4.20
CA ILE A 144 15.02 14.53 -3.35
C ILE A 144 15.87 15.14 -2.23
N ILE A 145 17.02 14.53 -1.89
CA ILE A 145 17.86 15.03 -0.79
C ILE A 145 18.32 16.43 -1.14
N GLN A 146 17.97 17.41 -0.31
CA GLN A 146 18.37 18.82 -0.52
C GLN A 146 19.80 19.11 -0.02
N ASN A 147 20.31 18.31 0.91
CA ASN A 147 21.64 18.51 1.47
C ASN A 147 22.72 17.94 0.52
N ASP A 148 23.44 18.82 -0.16
CA ASP A 148 24.49 18.45 -1.12
C ASP A 148 25.57 17.54 -0.51
N GLN A 149 25.90 17.69 0.77
CA GLN A 149 26.87 16.82 1.44
C GLN A 149 26.35 15.38 1.58
N VAL A 150 25.06 15.22 1.87
CA VAL A 150 24.41 13.91 1.94
C VAL A 150 24.30 13.33 0.54
N ARG A 151 23.87 14.13 -0.44
CA ARG A 151 23.76 13.68 -1.84
C ARG A 151 25.11 13.20 -2.36
N HIS A 152 26.18 13.96 -2.12
CA HIS A 152 27.53 13.59 -2.52
C HIS A 152 28.02 12.32 -1.81
N ARG A 153 27.67 12.11 -0.53
CA ARG A 153 27.98 10.87 0.18
C ARG A 153 27.26 9.66 -0.42
N LEU A 154 25.97 9.82 -0.78
CA LEU A 154 25.19 8.78 -1.46
C LEU A 154 25.80 8.43 -2.83
N LEU A 155 26.13 9.45 -3.64
CA LEU A 155 26.70 9.28 -4.99
C LEU A 155 28.13 8.69 -5.03
N ARG A 156 28.80 8.55 -3.87
CA ARG A 156 30.11 7.89 -3.77
C ARG A 156 30.02 6.37 -3.62
N GLU A 157 28.85 5.84 -3.25
CA GLU A 157 28.63 4.40 -3.12
C GLU A 157 28.39 3.83 -4.53
N ALA A 158 29.29 2.96 -5.02
CA ALA A 158 29.25 2.45 -6.39
C ALA A 158 28.00 1.61 -6.69
N ASP A 159 27.58 0.79 -5.72
CA ASP A 159 26.40 -0.08 -5.79
C ASP A 159 25.45 0.27 -4.64
N LEU A 160 24.91 1.48 -4.64
CA LEU A 160 24.07 1.98 -3.57
C LEU A 160 22.74 1.20 -3.49
N ALA A 161 22.63 0.33 -2.49
CA ALA A 161 21.37 -0.35 -2.15
C ALA A 161 20.42 0.57 -1.36
N LEU A 162 19.11 0.37 -1.52
CA LEU A 162 18.08 1.16 -0.83
C LEU A 162 18.28 1.20 0.70
N ALA A 163 18.56 0.05 1.33
CA ALA A 163 18.80 0.00 2.77
C ALA A 163 19.96 0.90 3.20
N ARG A 164 21.05 0.91 2.41
CA ARG A 164 22.23 1.75 2.66
C ARG A 164 21.92 3.24 2.48
N ALA A 165 21.13 3.59 1.47
CA ALA A 165 20.69 4.97 1.25
C ALA A 165 19.87 5.50 2.44
N ILE A 166 18.91 4.69 2.92
CA ILE A 166 18.08 5.01 4.09
C ILE A 166 18.98 5.23 5.32
N ASP A 167 19.94 4.34 5.58
CA ASP A 167 20.82 4.44 6.74
C ASP A 167 21.69 5.70 6.72
N ILE A 168 22.23 6.08 5.55
CA ILE A 168 23.02 7.31 5.40
C ILE A 168 22.16 8.54 5.70
N CYS A 169 20.94 8.59 5.16
CA CYS A 169 19.99 9.66 5.39
C CYS A 169 19.58 9.75 6.87
N ARG A 170 19.16 8.62 7.46
CA ARG A 170 18.73 8.52 8.86
C ARG A 170 19.85 8.95 9.81
N THR A 171 21.08 8.47 9.59
CA THR A 171 22.24 8.88 10.40
C THR A 171 22.46 10.40 10.32
N THR A 172 22.26 11.00 9.15
CA THR A 172 22.42 12.45 8.98
C THR A 172 21.32 13.24 9.70
N GLU A 173 20.06 12.77 9.65
CA GLU A 173 18.95 13.37 10.40
C GLU A 173 19.20 13.34 11.91
N VAL A 174 19.68 12.21 12.44
CA VAL A 174 20.04 12.04 13.85
C VAL A 174 21.20 12.97 14.23
N SER A 175 22.29 12.97 13.47
CA SER A 175 23.44 13.84 13.76
C SER A 175 23.08 15.33 13.73
N LYS A 176 22.21 15.76 12.80
CA LYS A 176 21.71 17.15 12.76
C LYS A 176 20.93 17.50 14.02
N THR A 177 20.07 16.60 14.49
CA THR A 177 19.28 16.79 15.71
C THR A 177 20.17 16.87 16.94
N GLN A 178 21.15 15.97 17.06
CA GLN A 178 22.12 15.95 18.16
C GLN A 178 23.01 17.21 18.16
N LEU A 179 23.50 17.65 17.00
CA LEU A 179 24.29 18.89 16.90
C LEU A 179 23.49 20.12 17.31
N LYS A 180 22.21 20.22 16.92
CA LYS A 180 21.33 21.31 17.40
C LYS A 180 21.25 21.33 18.92
N SER A 181 21.08 20.17 19.56
CA SER A 181 21.02 20.07 21.02
C SER A 181 22.32 20.46 21.73
N LEU A 182 23.49 20.27 21.09
CA LEU A 182 24.79 20.69 21.61
C LEU A 182 25.03 22.21 21.46
N SER A 183 24.38 22.84 20.47
CA SER A 183 24.53 24.27 20.19
C SER A 183 23.54 25.17 20.95
N GLU A 184 22.54 24.59 21.62
CA GLU A 184 21.64 25.37 22.47
C GLU A 184 22.28 25.60 23.85
N PRO A 185 22.49 26.86 24.26
CA PRO A 185 23.04 27.14 25.58
C PRO A 185 22.08 26.64 26.67
N ALA A 186 22.67 26.15 27.76
CA ALA A 186 21.93 25.68 28.93
C ALA A 186 20.97 26.78 29.43
N PRO A 187 19.80 26.42 30.01
CA PRO A 187 18.81 27.40 30.48
C PRO A 187 19.39 28.49 31.39
N GLU A 188 20.44 28.18 32.15
CA GLU A 188 21.11 29.09 33.07
C GLU A 188 21.92 30.20 32.37
N GLU A 189 22.46 29.96 31.17
CA GLU A 189 23.21 30.97 30.40
C GLU A 189 22.30 31.96 29.66
N ARG A 190 21.02 31.62 29.45
CA ARG A 190 20.04 32.52 28.78
C ARG A 190 19.68 33.74 29.62
N LEU A 191 19.82 33.66 30.95
CA LEU A 191 19.56 34.76 31.89
C LEU A 191 20.73 35.76 31.97
N ALA A 192 21.95 35.37 31.60
CA ALA A 192 23.12 36.23 31.64
C ALA A 192 23.21 37.21 30.46
N TYR A 193 22.47 36.97 29.37
CA TYR A 193 22.46 37.82 28.17
C TYR A 193 21.33 38.86 28.15
N THR A 194 20.49 38.90 29.19
CA THR A 194 19.36 39.86 29.31
C THR A 194 19.54 40.88 30.43
N ALA A 195 20.72 40.95 31.06
CA ALA A 195 21.04 41.90 32.13
C ALA A 195 21.95 43.03 31.65
#